data_AF-A0A2E5K5G9-F1
#
_entry.id   AF-A0A2E5K5G9-F1
#
_cell.length_a   1.000
_cell.length_b   1.000
_cell.length_c   1.000
_cell.angle_alpha   90.00
_cell.angle_beta   90.00
_cell.angle_gamma   90.00
#
_symmetry.space_group_name_H-M   'P 1'
#
loop_
_entity.id
_entity.type
_entity.pdbx_description
1 polymer ?
#
loop_
_entity_poly.entity_id
_entity_poly.type
_entity_poly.pdbx_seq_one_letter_code
_entity_poly.pdbx_strand_id
1 'polypeptide(L)'
;MAAIEMIERNGMPYYLLPAHRNSYRHDRTWDRRQFVLESPNLLHWELAGYIPSEDPVFLHEGKIAETITPGQLKIVMRTARYDNERPLDPSLAYSSISNDGGQTWSTARQELELPNFRSKAFFGKDANGTHIYVYTDREDRRGLFYKTRKAGGDRSSAKKFYWNDDQNSYPSLVEDDPGTWLAMWDSSGTPDRRRTAIRFGRLKID
;
A
#
# COMPACT_ATOMS: atom_id res chain seq x y z
N MET A 1 5.62 -8.32 3.25
CA MET A 1 6.57 -7.34 3.85
C MET A 1 5.91 -5.96 3.88
N ALA A 2 5.82 -5.30 5.04
CA ALA A 2 5.52 -3.87 5.12
C ALA A 2 6.82 -3.10 4.80
N ALA A 3 6.74 -2.03 4.03
CA ALA A 3 7.92 -1.29 3.61
C ALA A 3 8.03 0.01 4.42
N ILE A 4 9.19 0.23 5.00
CA ILE A 4 9.54 1.41 5.80
C ILE A 4 9.62 2.62 4.87
N GLU A 5 9.17 3.77 5.36
CA GLU A 5 9.31 5.06 4.70
C GLU A 5 10.25 5.94 5.50
N MET A 6 11.28 6.51 4.87
CA MET A 6 12.15 7.48 5.53
C MET A 6 11.61 8.87 5.28
N ILE A 7 11.55 9.68 6.34
CA ILE A 7 11.18 11.09 6.30
C ILE A 7 12.22 11.91 7.07
N GLU A 8 12.25 13.21 6.83
CA GLU A 8 13.04 14.13 7.62
C GLU A 8 12.13 14.94 8.56
N ARG A 9 12.48 15.02 9.84
CA ARG A 9 11.87 15.95 10.81
C ARG A 9 12.98 16.76 11.48
N ASN A 10 12.94 18.08 11.32
CA ASN A 10 13.92 19.00 11.91
C ASN A 10 15.39 18.63 11.59
N GLY A 11 15.69 18.26 10.35
CA GLY A 11 17.04 17.86 9.94
C GLY A 11 17.48 16.45 10.36
N MET A 12 16.59 15.67 10.97
CA MET A 12 16.87 14.32 11.44
C MET A 12 16.01 13.28 10.72
N PRO A 13 16.57 12.13 10.30
CA PRO A 13 15.80 11.08 9.66
C PRO A 13 14.91 10.36 10.68
N TYR A 14 13.70 10.03 10.25
CA TYR A 14 12.79 9.13 10.94
C TYR A 14 12.24 8.09 9.97
N TYR A 15 11.93 6.93 10.49
CA TYR A 15 11.52 5.75 9.73
C TYR A 15 10.12 5.36 10.16
N LEU A 16 9.17 5.42 9.24
CA LEU A 16 7.77 5.11 9.46
C LEU A 16 7.46 3.70 8.97
N LEU A 17 6.86 2.88 9.83
CA LEU A 17 6.41 1.53 9.53
C LEU A 17 4.89 1.43 9.68
N PRO A 18 4.13 1.37 8.58
CA PRO A 18 2.71 1.10 8.65
C PRO A 18 2.46 -0.35 9.10
N ALA A 19 1.65 -0.52 10.14
CA ALA A 19 1.33 -1.80 10.76
C ALA A 19 -0.17 -1.90 11.10
N HIS A 20 -0.67 -3.13 11.25
CA HIS A 20 -2.04 -3.38 11.69
C HIS A 20 -2.10 -4.44 12.77
N ARG A 21 -3.17 -4.37 13.57
CA ARG A 21 -3.61 -5.43 14.48
C ARG A 21 -4.86 -6.09 13.92
N ASN A 22 -4.91 -7.43 13.92
CA ASN A 22 -6.08 -8.23 13.57
C ASN A 22 -6.45 -9.19 14.72
N SER A 23 -6.61 -8.67 15.93
CA SER A 23 -6.97 -9.48 17.11
C SER A 23 -8.38 -10.07 16.98
N TYR A 24 -9.29 -9.39 16.27
CA TYR A 24 -10.67 -9.86 16.02
C TYR A 24 -10.75 -11.25 15.37
N ARG A 25 -9.71 -11.68 14.65
CA ARG A 25 -9.65 -13.02 14.03
C ARG A 25 -9.63 -14.16 15.06
N HIS A 26 -9.04 -13.92 16.23
CA HIS A 26 -8.83 -14.93 17.28
C HIS A 26 -9.64 -14.62 18.55
N ASP A 27 -9.97 -13.35 18.79
CA ASP A 27 -10.78 -12.90 19.91
C ASP A 27 -11.76 -11.80 19.48
N ARG A 28 -13.05 -12.15 19.47
CA ARG A 28 -14.15 -11.27 19.03
C ARG A 28 -14.41 -10.08 19.94
N THR A 29 -13.77 -10.01 21.11
CA THR A 29 -13.90 -8.87 22.03
C THR A 29 -12.90 -7.74 21.72
N TRP A 30 -11.92 -8.00 20.84
CA TRP A 30 -10.90 -7.03 20.45
C TRP A 30 -11.19 -6.39 19.09
N ASP A 31 -10.27 -5.56 18.61
CA ASP A 31 -10.48 -4.74 17.43
C ASP A 31 -9.53 -5.10 16.26
N ARG A 32 -9.73 -4.35 15.17
CA ARG A 32 -8.85 -4.26 14.02
C ARG A 32 -8.46 -2.80 13.83
N ARG A 33 -7.16 -2.51 13.83
CA ARG A 33 -6.66 -1.14 13.69
C ARG A 33 -5.45 -1.08 12.78
N GLN A 34 -5.36 0.00 12.03
CA GLN A 34 -4.15 0.43 11.33
C GLN A 34 -3.47 1.52 12.15
N PHE A 35 -2.15 1.45 12.24
CA PHE A 35 -1.32 2.43 12.92
C PHE A 35 0.05 2.53 12.25
N VAL A 36 0.82 3.53 12.66
CA VAL A 36 2.19 3.75 12.22
C VAL A 36 3.09 3.63 13.44
N LEU A 37 4.15 2.84 13.31
CA LEU A 37 5.28 2.88 14.22
C LEU A 37 6.33 3.81 13.65
N GLU A 38 7.07 4.50 14.51
CA GLU A 38 8.20 5.31 14.10
C GLU A 38 9.48 4.92 14.83
N SER A 39 10.60 5.22 14.17
CA SER A 39 11.92 5.00 14.73
C SER A 39 12.89 6.08 14.25
N PRO A 40 13.76 6.62 15.11
CA PRO A 40 14.85 7.50 14.67
C PRO A 40 16.08 6.72 14.16
N ASN A 41 16.14 5.40 14.37
CA ASN A 41 17.38 4.62 14.18
C ASN A 41 17.18 3.18 13.68
N LEU A 42 15.95 2.79 13.29
CA LEU A 42 15.54 1.44 12.88
C LEU A 42 15.63 0.35 13.96
N LEU A 43 16.17 0.66 15.16
CA LEU A 43 16.34 -0.29 16.26
C LEU A 43 15.23 -0.17 17.30
N HIS A 44 14.83 1.05 17.63
CA HIS A 44 13.80 1.33 18.63
C HIS A 44 12.56 1.86 17.95
N TRP A 45 11.43 1.21 18.18
CA TRP A 45 10.16 1.53 17.55
C TRP A 45 9.12 1.92 18.59
N GLU A 46 8.45 3.04 18.36
CA GLU A 46 7.34 3.50 19.18
C GLU A 46 6.10 3.74 18.32
N LEU A 47 4.93 3.79 18.97
CA LEU A 47 3.69 4.12 18.29
C LEU A 47 3.68 5.61 17.92
N ALA A 48 3.66 5.92 16.63
CA ALA A 48 3.53 7.29 16.13
C ALA A 48 2.07 7.77 16.17
N GLY A 49 1.15 6.95 15.64
CA GLY A 49 -0.26 7.32 15.55
C GLY A 49 -1.15 6.23 14.98
N TYR A 50 -2.45 6.34 15.23
CA TYR A 50 -3.48 5.49 14.62
C TYR A 50 -4.04 6.14 13.36
N ILE A 51 -4.52 5.31 12.42
CA ILE A 51 -5.30 5.79 11.28
C ILE A 51 -6.79 5.71 11.66
N PRO A 52 -7.49 6.84 11.85
CA PRO A 52 -8.91 6.82 12.18
C PRO A 52 -9.76 6.36 10.97
N SER A 53 -10.88 5.69 11.25
CA SER A 53 -11.87 5.28 10.26
C SER A 53 -13.27 5.45 10.84
N GLU A 54 -14.18 6.03 10.05
CA GLU A 54 -15.61 6.13 10.39
C GLU A 54 -16.40 4.89 9.94
N ASP A 55 -15.91 4.20 8.90
CA ASP A 55 -16.55 3.01 8.36
C ASP A 55 -16.14 1.76 9.15
N PRO A 56 -17.01 0.73 9.24
CA PRO A 56 -16.65 -0.62 9.69
C PRO A 56 -15.85 -1.34 8.59
N VAL A 57 -14.70 -0.77 8.24
CA VAL A 57 -13.71 -1.31 7.29
C VAL A 57 -12.46 -1.73 8.06
N PHE A 58 -11.93 -2.88 7.70
CA PHE A 58 -10.59 -3.24 8.16
C PHE A 58 -9.55 -2.63 7.23
N LEU A 59 -8.87 -1.59 7.72
CA LEU A 59 -7.66 -1.05 7.13
C LEU A 59 -6.48 -1.98 7.46
N HIS A 60 -5.91 -2.62 6.43
CA HIS A 60 -4.91 -3.69 6.56
C HIS A 60 -3.53 -3.21 6.09
N GLU A 61 -2.74 -3.99 5.33
CA GLU A 61 -1.41 -3.55 4.89
C GLU A 61 -1.49 -2.21 4.14
N GLY A 62 -0.73 -1.22 4.62
CA GLY A 62 -0.58 0.08 3.99
C GLY A 62 0.82 0.34 3.46
N LYS A 63 0.93 1.31 2.56
CA LYS A 63 2.21 1.89 2.15
C LYS A 63 2.12 3.41 2.14
N ILE A 64 3.14 4.04 2.72
CA ILE A 64 3.29 5.49 2.83
C ILE A 64 4.14 5.97 1.66
N ALA A 65 3.78 7.13 1.11
CA ALA A 65 4.65 7.94 0.26
C ALA A 65 4.29 9.42 0.45
N GLU A 66 5.23 10.31 0.18
CA GLU A 66 4.96 11.75 0.13
C GLU A 66 3.98 12.09 -1.01
N THR A 67 3.11 13.08 -0.80
CA THR A 67 2.18 13.56 -1.83
C THR A 67 2.86 14.53 -2.79
N ILE A 68 2.06 15.24 -3.61
CA ILE A 68 2.52 16.37 -4.42
C ILE A 68 2.75 17.62 -3.57
N THR A 69 2.17 17.68 -2.37
CA THR A 69 2.39 18.77 -1.42
C THR A 69 3.62 18.42 -0.59
N PRO A 70 4.71 19.20 -0.64
CA PRO A 70 5.93 18.89 0.09
C PRO A 70 5.68 18.70 1.59
N GLY A 71 6.30 17.66 2.17
CA GLY A 71 6.18 17.29 3.58
C GLY A 71 4.85 16.62 3.96
N GLN A 72 3.86 16.60 3.08
CA GLN A 72 2.61 15.88 3.32
C GLN A 72 2.77 14.41 2.93
N LEU A 73 2.34 13.52 3.81
CA LEU A 73 2.39 12.07 3.60
C LEU A 73 1.01 11.52 3.30
N LYS A 74 0.96 10.48 2.46
CA LYS A 74 -0.24 9.68 2.22
C LYS A 74 0.06 8.22 2.48
N ILE A 75 -0.78 7.58 3.29
CA ILE A 75 -0.82 6.12 3.40
C ILE A 75 -1.95 5.60 2.52
N VAL A 76 -1.68 4.63 1.66
CA VAL A 76 -2.70 3.89 0.89
C VAL A 76 -2.73 2.45 1.41
N MET A 77 -3.93 1.98 1.72
CA MET A 77 -4.17 0.76 2.49
C MET A 77 -5.01 -0.25 1.72
N ARG A 78 -4.63 -1.52 1.83
CA ARG A 78 -5.50 -2.64 1.53
C ARG A 78 -6.71 -2.60 2.47
N THR A 79 -7.85 -2.97 1.94
CA THR A 79 -9.10 -3.04 2.71
C THR A 79 -9.73 -4.41 2.68
N ALA A 80 -10.59 -4.65 3.67
CA ALA A 80 -11.48 -5.78 3.74
C ALA A 80 -12.67 -5.43 4.66
N ARG A 81 -13.77 -6.18 4.56
CA ARG A 81 -14.89 -6.04 5.50
C ARG A 81 -14.43 -6.33 6.93
N TYR A 82 -14.90 -5.53 7.89
CA TYR A 82 -14.45 -5.61 9.27
C TYR A 82 -14.86 -6.90 10.00
N ASP A 83 -15.89 -7.61 9.55
CA ASP A 83 -16.42 -8.82 10.19
C ASP A 83 -15.75 -10.12 9.68
N ASN A 84 -15.56 -10.23 8.36
CA ASN A 84 -15.23 -11.50 7.70
C ASN A 84 -14.06 -11.40 6.71
N GLU A 85 -13.44 -10.21 6.60
CA GLU A 85 -12.34 -9.92 5.70
C GLU A 85 -12.62 -10.20 4.21
N ARG A 86 -13.86 -10.29 3.76
CA ARG A 86 -14.18 -10.33 2.32
C ARG A 86 -13.81 -8.99 1.66
N PRO A 87 -13.60 -8.97 0.33
CA PRO A 87 -13.48 -7.70 -0.39
C PRO A 87 -14.68 -6.78 -0.10
N LEU A 88 -14.43 -5.47 -0.11
CA LEU A 88 -15.49 -4.47 -0.10
C LEU A 88 -16.23 -4.46 -1.43
N ASP A 89 -17.42 -3.87 -1.45
CA ASP A 89 -18.16 -3.57 -2.68
C ASP A 89 -18.51 -2.07 -2.69
N PRO A 90 -17.87 -1.24 -3.53
CA PRO A 90 -16.81 -1.60 -4.47
C PRO A 90 -15.48 -1.98 -3.78
N SER A 91 -14.68 -2.84 -4.43
CA SER A 91 -13.38 -3.29 -3.94
C SER A 91 -12.29 -2.23 -4.16
N LEU A 92 -12.19 -1.27 -3.24
CA LEU A 92 -11.31 -0.10 -3.33
C LEU A 92 -10.32 0.00 -2.17
N ALA A 93 -9.15 0.57 -2.45
CA ALA A 93 -8.22 0.99 -1.41
C ALA A 93 -8.78 2.17 -0.61
N TYR A 94 -8.27 2.36 0.60
CA TYR A 94 -8.50 3.56 1.39
C TYR A 94 -7.19 4.31 1.56
N SER A 95 -7.26 5.61 1.79
CA SER A 95 -6.09 6.42 2.13
C SER A 95 -6.33 7.35 3.30
N SER A 96 -5.25 7.80 3.91
CA SER A 96 -5.24 8.85 4.92
C SER A 96 -4.02 9.76 4.71
N ILE A 97 -4.13 11.01 5.16
CA ILE A 97 -3.13 12.06 4.98
C ILE A 97 -2.56 12.48 6.33
N SER A 98 -1.25 12.70 6.37
CA SER A 98 -0.54 13.33 7.50
C SER A 98 0.17 14.59 7.02
N ASN A 99 0.10 15.65 7.83
CA ASN A 99 0.77 16.93 7.58
C ASN A 99 1.90 17.22 8.60
N ASP A 100 2.21 16.25 9.47
CA ASP A 100 3.11 16.42 10.63
C ASP A 100 4.15 15.30 10.74
N GLY A 101 4.53 14.73 9.59
CA GLY A 101 5.53 13.67 9.52
C GLY A 101 5.05 12.32 10.04
N GLY A 102 3.75 12.01 9.90
CA GLY A 102 3.19 10.70 10.22
C GLY A 102 2.77 10.51 11.68
N GLN A 103 2.73 11.59 12.48
CA GLN A 103 2.30 11.55 13.88
C GLN A 103 0.77 11.57 13.99
N THR A 104 0.09 12.39 13.20
CA THR A 104 -1.37 12.41 13.10
C THR A 104 -1.83 12.17 11.67
N TRP A 105 -3.00 11.55 11.56
CA TRP A 105 -3.56 11.08 10.31
C TRP A 105 -5.03 11.48 10.20
N SER A 106 -5.45 11.95 9.04
CA SER A 106 -6.85 12.23 8.75
C SER A 106 -7.71 10.97 8.82
N THR A 107 -9.02 11.11 8.98
CA THR A 107 -9.95 9.97 8.78
C THR A 107 -9.70 9.34 7.42
N ALA A 108 -9.58 8.01 7.39
CA ALA A 108 -9.38 7.26 6.17
C ALA A 108 -10.60 7.38 5.26
N ARG A 109 -10.35 7.57 3.96
CA ARG A 109 -11.40 7.71 2.93
C ARG A 109 -11.10 6.79 1.75
N GLN A 110 -12.14 6.43 0.99
CA GLN A 110 -12.02 5.62 -0.21
C GLN A 110 -11.20 6.33 -1.30
N GLU A 111 -10.36 5.55 -1.99
CA GLU A 111 -9.69 5.97 -3.22
C GLU A 111 -10.48 5.42 -4.42
N LEU A 112 -11.40 6.22 -4.95
CA LEU A 112 -12.35 5.80 -6.00
C LEU A 112 -11.68 5.26 -7.28
N GLU A 113 -10.42 5.61 -7.51
CA GLU A 113 -9.66 5.19 -8.68
C GLU A 113 -8.67 4.05 -8.43
N LEU A 114 -8.53 3.58 -7.18
CA LEU A 114 -7.53 2.59 -6.78
C LEU A 114 -8.18 1.26 -6.37
N PRO A 115 -8.26 0.27 -7.28
CA PRO A 115 -8.84 -1.02 -6.97
C PRO A 115 -8.06 -1.76 -5.88
N ASN A 116 -8.76 -2.48 -5.01
CA ASN A 116 -8.16 -3.35 -4.01
C ASN A 116 -9.00 -4.60 -3.76
N PHE A 117 -8.56 -5.74 -4.30
CA PHE A 117 -9.27 -7.02 -4.19
C PHE A 117 -8.76 -7.86 -3.01
N ARG A 118 -8.73 -7.25 -1.82
CA ARG A 118 -8.26 -7.88 -0.57
C ARG A 118 -6.83 -8.44 -0.70
N SER A 119 -5.99 -7.76 -1.49
CA SER A 119 -4.59 -8.07 -1.69
C SER A 119 -3.78 -6.82 -1.39
N LYS A 120 -2.60 -6.99 -0.78
CA LYS A 120 -1.66 -5.88 -0.65
C LYS A 120 -1.35 -5.34 -2.05
N ALA A 121 -1.43 -4.03 -2.20
CA ALA A 121 -0.95 -3.29 -3.35
C ALA A 121 0.34 -2.54 -2.98
N PHE A 122 1.06 -2.08 -3.99
CA PHE A 122 2.16 -1.15 -3.83
C PHE A 122 1.68 0.27 -4.14
N PHE A 123 2.12 1.25 -3.33
CA PHE A 123 1.98 2.67 -3.60
C PHE A 123 3.32 3.33 -3.37
N GLY A 124 3.75 4.22 -4.27
CA GLY A 124 5.02 4.91 -4.17
C GLY A 124 5.03 6.19 -5.01
N LYS A 125 6.06 7.01 -4.81
CA LYS A 125 6.37 8.19 -5.62
C LYS A 125 7.78 8.03 -6.17
N ASP A 126 7.95 8.26 -7.47
CA ASP A 126 9.25 8.22 -8.14
C ASP A 126 10.00 9.55 -7.97
N ALA A 127 11.27 9.60 -8.38
CA ALA A 127 12.10 10.80 -8.30
C ALA A 127 11.59 11.96 -9.18
N ASN A 128 10.74 11.69 -10.18
CA ASN A 128 10.08 12.70 -11.00
C ASN A 128 8.78 13.24 -10.36
N GLY A 129 8.41 12.75 -9.17
CA GLY A 129 7.17 13.11 -8.49
C GLY A 129 5.93 12.38 -9.00
N THR A 130 6.09 11.33 -9.82
CA THR A 130 5.00 10.49 -10.33
C THR A 130 4.63 9.44 -9.30
N HIS A 131 3.37 9.43 -8.89
CA HIS A 131 2.83 8.36 -8.05
C HIS A 131 2.53 7.12 -8.89
N ILE A 132 2.91 5.95 -8.39
CA ILE A 132 2.55 4.65 -8.96
C ILE A 132 1.72 3.85 -7.95
N TYR A 133 0.71 3.13 -8.45
CA TYR A 133 -0.07 2.16 -7.69
C TYR A 133 -0.10 0.83 -8.44
N VAL A 134 0.52 -0.22 -7.89
CA VAL A 134 0.57 -1.57 -8.48
C VAL A 134 -0.31 -2.51 -7.69
N TYR A 135 -1.24 -3.19 -8.37
CA TYR A 135 -2.31 -3.96 -7.75
C TYR A 135 -2.65 -5.20 -8.56
N THR A 136 -3.37 -6.13 -7.94
CA THR A 136 -3.89 -7.33 -8.61
C THR A 136 -5.18 -7.01 -9.37
N ASP A 137 -5.44 -7.66 -10.49
CA ASP A 137 -6.54 -7.31 -11.39
C ASP A 137 -7.96 -7.60 -10.88
N ARG A 138 -8.13 -8.65 -10.07
CA ARG A 138 -9.40 -9.06 -9.44
C ARG A 138 -9.15 -9.97 -8.23
N GLU A 139 -10.21 -10.56 -7.64
CA GLU A 139 -10.11 -11.39 -6.42
C GLU A 139 -9.25 -12.65 -6.58
N ASP A 140 -9.23 -13.27 -7.77
CA ASP A 140 -8.40 -14.46 -8.06
C ASP A 140 -6.95 -14.13 -8.47
N ARG A 141 -6.65 -12.83 -8.70
CA ARG A 141 -5.32 -12.23 -8.80
C ARG A 141 -4.43 -12.80 -9.91
N ARG A 142 -4.98 -12.94 -11.12
CA ARG A 142 -4.26 -13.51 -12.27
C ARG A 142 -3.21 -12.60 -12.87
N GLY A 143 -3.37 -11.29 -12.69
CA GLY A 143 -2.43 -10.31 -13.23
C GLY A 143 -2.03 -9.24 -12.23
N LEU A 144 -0.91 -8.59 -12.52
CA LEU A 144 -0.53 -7.33 -11.90
C LEU A 144 -0.74 -6.20 -12.89
N PHE A 145 -1.39 -5.15 -12.42
CA PHE A 145 -1.70 -3.94 -13.16
C PHE A 145 -1.19 -2.74 -12.37
N TYR A 146 -1.07 -1.62 -13.04
CA TYR A 146 -0.66 -0.38 -12.41
C TYR A 146 -1.40 0.83 -12.96
N LYS A 147 -1.48 1.87 -12.14
CA LYS A 147 -1.88 3.22 -12.55
C LYS A 147 -0.82 4.21 -12.09
N THR A 148 -0.60 5.25 -12.88
CA THR A 148 0.32 6.35 -12.55
C THR A 148 -0.43 7.67 -12.43
N ARG A 149 0.13 8.62 -11.70
CA ARG A 149 -0.35 10.01 -11.65
C ARG A 149 0.87 10.92 -11.58
N LYS A 150 1.08 11.71 -12.63
CA LYS A 150 2.14 12.73 -12.65
C LYS A 150 1.78 13.84 -11.65
N ALA A 151 2.78 14.58 -11.19
CA ALA A 151 2.56 15.72 -10.30
C ALA A 151 1.54 16.70 -10.90
N GLY A 152 0.45 16.96 -10.18
CA GLY A 152 -0.65 17.83 -10.63
C GLY A 152 -1.53 17.28 -11.77
N GLY A 153 -1.23 16.09 -12.31
CA GLY A 153 -1.99 15.47 -13.39
C GLY A 153 -3.11 14.55 -12.91
N ASP A 154 -3.88 14.06 -13.88
CA ASP A 154 -4.89 13.04 -13.68
C ASP A 154 -4.28 11.65 -13.52
N ARG A 155 -5.05 10.73 -12.93
CA ARG A 155 -4.68 9.33 -12.84
C ARG A 155 -4.78 8.68 -14.22
N SER A 156 -3.82 7.85 -14.57
CA SER A 156 -3.85 7.06 -15.81
C SER A 156 -4.96 6.01 -15.79
N SER A 157 -5.35 5.55 -16.97
CA SER A 157 -6.02 4.25 -17.10
C SER A 157 -5.12 3.12 -16.58
N ALA A 158 -5.74 1.96 -16.30
CA ALA A 158 -5.01 0.79 -15.85
C ALA A 158 -4.11 0.25 -16.97
N LYS A 159 -2.82 0.07 -16.68
CA LYS A 159 -1.83 -0.56 -17.56
C LYS A 159 -1.47 -1.95 -17.01
N LYS A 160 -1.23 -2.92 -17.88
CA LYS A 160 -0.83 -4.28 -17.49
C LYS A 160 0.67 -4.29 -17.20
N PHE A 161 1.06 -4.80 -16.04
CA PHE A 161 2.47 -5.05 -15.71
C PHE A 161 2.86 -6.51 -15.98
N TYR A 162 2.05 -7.46 -15.52
CA TYR A 162 2.35 -8.89 -15.63
C TYR A 162 1.09 -9.73 -15.81
N TRP A 163 1.18 -10.75 -16.67
CA TRP A 163 0.15 -11.77 -16.87
C TRP A 163 0.78 -13.06 -17.40
N ASN A 164 0.59 -14.16 -16.67
CA ASN A 164 0.97 -15.50 -17.13
C ASN A 164 -0.07 -16.56 -16.73
N ASP A 165 -1.30 -16.11 -16.45
CA ASP A 165 -2.38 -16.94 -15.90
C ASP A 165 -1.96 -17.77 -14.68
N ASP A 166 -1.25 -17.15 -13.75
CA ASP A 166 -0.88 -17.69 -12.45
C ASP A 166 -1.43 -16.81 -11.33
N GLN A 167 -1.44 -17.30 -10.09
CA GLN A 167 -1.88 -16.52 -8.95
C GLN A 167 -0.76 -15.59 -8.46
N ASN A 168 -1.02 -14.27 -8.34
CA ASN A 168 -0.04 -13.25 -7.97
C ASN A 168 -0.48 -12.42 -6.75
N SER A 169 0.45 -11.94 -5.93
CA SER A 169 0.13 -11.03 -4.81
C SER A 169 1.35 -10.35 -4.22
N TYR A 170 1.11 -9.40 -3.31
CA TYR A 170 2.14 -8.71 -2.54
C TYR A 170 3.26 -8.11 -3.41
N PRO A 171 2.94 -7.33 -4.47
CA PRO A 171 3.97 -6.57 -5.15
C PRO A 171 4.68 -5.64 -4.16
N SER A 172 6.00 -5.63 -4.24
CA SER A 172 6.90 -4.71 -3.56
C SER A 172 7.86 -4.17 -4.60
N LEU A 173 8.00 -2.84 -4.65
CA LEU A 173 8.84 -2.18 -5.64
C LEU A 173 9.86 -1.26 -4.94
N VAL A 174 10.99 -1.06 -5.60
CA VAL A 174 12.00 -0.04 -5.29
C VAL A 174 12.37 0.67 -6.60
N GLU A 175 12.59 1.97 -6.54
CA GLU A 175 13.04 2.74 -7.70
C GLU A 175 14.52 2.41 -7.99
N ASP A 176 14.83 2.12 -9.24
CA ASP A 176 16.17 1.84 -9.78
C ASP A 176 16.77 3.12 -10.37
N ASP A 177 15.98 3.76 -11.23
CA ASP A 177 16.23 5.03 -11.92
C ASP A 177 14.91 5.81 -11.96
N PRO A 178 14.93 7.14 -12.15
CA PRO A 178 13.72 7.94 -12.31
C PRO A 178 12.67 7.29 -13.24
N GLY A 179 11.53 6.89 -12.67
CA GLY A 179 10.44 6.23 -13.42
C GLY A 179 10.71 4.77 -13.83
N THR A 180 11.73 4.14 -13.29
CA THR A 180 12.06 2.71 -13.48
C THR A 180 12.09 2.01 -12.14
N TRP A 181 11.30 0.96 -12.01
CA TRP A 181 11.10 0.24 -10.76
C TRP A 181 11.55 -1.21 -10.87
N LEU A 182 12.30 -1.69 -9.88
CA LEU A 182 12.50 -3.12 -9.66
C LEU A 182 11.35 -3.64 -8.82
N ALA A 183 10.64 -4.64 -9.32
CA ALA A 183 9.49 -5.25 -8.68
C ALA A 183 9.80 -6.68 -8.27
N MET A 184 9.28 -7.07 -7.10
CA MET A 184 9.17 -8.46 -6.67
C MET A 184 7.74 -8.77 -6.22
N TRP A 185 7.29 -10.01 -6.40
CA TRP A 185 5.97 -10.44 -5.95
C TRP A 185 5.90 -11.94 -5.70
N ASP A 186 4.95 -12.34 -4.85
CA ASP A 186 4.60 -13.74 -4.63
C ASP A 186 3.79 -14.25 -5.83
N SER A 187 4.18 -15.40 -6.36
CA SER A 187 3.53 -16.02 -7.50
C SER A 187 3.46 -17.55 -7.37
N SER A 188 2.75 -18.17 -8.31
CA SER A 188 2.58 -19.62 -8.45
C SER A 188 2.95 -20.04 -9.87
N GLY A 189 3.00 -21.35 -10.12
CA GLY A 189 3.18 -21.88 -11.48
C GLY A 189 1.87 -22.00 -12.26
N THR A 190 0.72 -22.01 -11.57
CA THR A 190 -0.62 -22.21 -12.14
C THR A 190 -1.66 -21.48 -11.29
N PRO A 191 -2.87 -21.21 -11.83
CA PRO A 191 -3.96 -20.51 -11.15
C PRO A 191 -4.38 -20.98 -9.77
N ASP A 192 -4.36 -22.29 -9.61
CA ASP A 192 -5.06 -23.10 -8.62
C ASP A 192 -4.13 -23.58 -7.52
N ARG A 193 -2.83 -23.37 -7.72
CA ARG A 193 -1.79 -23.75 -6.77
C ARG A 193 -1.49 -22.60 -5.83
N ARG A 194 -1.06 -22.97 -4.63
CA ARG A 194 -0.51 -22.02 -3.66
C ARG A 194 0.70 -21.33 -4.28
N ARG A 195 0.86 -20.05 -3.95
CA ARG A 195 2.05 -19.28 -4.29
C ARG A 195 3.26 -19.84 -3.54
N THR A 196 4.26 -20.27 -4.29
CA THR A 196 5.52 -20.85 -3.79
C THR A 196 6.75 -20.27 -4.51
N ALA A 197 6.54 -19.37 -5.47
CA ALA A 197 7.59 -18.72 -6.22
C ALA A 197 7.64 -17.24 -5.84
N ILE A 198 8.85 -16.68 -5.81
CA ILE A 198 9.06 -15.23 -5.84
C ILE A 198 9.50 -14.87 -7.25
N ARG A 199 8.79 -13.95 -7.88
CA ARG A 199 9.12 -13.44 -9.22
C ARG A 199 9.70 -12.04 -9.11
N PHE A 200 10.50 -11.69 -10.10
CA PHE A 200 11.15 -10.39 -10.25
C PHE A 200 10.84 -9.83 -11.63
N GLY A 201 10.79 -8.51 -11.73
CA GLY A 201 10.58 -7.81 -12.99
C GLY A 201 11.02 -6.36 -12.89
N ARG A 202 11.19 -5.71 -14.04
CA ARG A 202 11.45 -4.28 -14.12
C ARG A 202 10.25 -3.61 -14.77
N LEU A 203 9.75 -2.54 -14.16
CA LEU A 203 8.62 -1.75 -14.64
C LEU A 203 9.10 -0.34 -14.96
N LYS A 204 9.10 0.02 -16.24
CA LYS A 204 9.32 1.40 -16.68
C LYS A 204 7.97 2.10 -16.86
N ILE A 205 7.83 3.27 -16.27
CA ILE A 205 6.63 4.11 -16.39
C ILE A 205 6.93 5.36 -17.23
N ASP A 206 5.94 5.81 -17.98
CA ASP A 206 6.01 6.96 -18.90
C ASP A 206 5.54 8.28 -18.28
#